data_AF-A0A1M3P5C6-F1
#
_entry.id   AF-A0A1M3P5C6-F1
#
_cell.length_a   1.000
_cell.length_b   1.000
_cell.length_c   1.000
_cell.angle_alpha   90.00
_cell.angle_beta   90.00
_cell.angle_gamma   90.00
#
_symmetry.space_group_name_H-M   'P 1'
#
loop_
_entity.id
_entity.type
_entity.pdbx_description
1 polymer ?
#
loop_
_entity_poly.entity_id
_entity_poly.type
_entity_poly.pdbx_seq_one_letter_code
_entity_poly.pdbx_strand_id
1 'polypeptide(L)'
;MPLRQEVTAETNKIESYNGFAKFFSFGGDVIAENDPDEQQKRLRYNDLIASAVILQNTVDMMRALQKLADEGLAVSGHDVAFFSPYLTGGVKRFGDYRLDLKRPPEPWIRDRLFKDAAKAARATTLATEQANDPAIE
;
A
#
# COMPACT_ATOMS: atom_id res chain seq x y z
N MET A 1 15.87 -31.34 11.33
CA MET A 1 16.13 -30.38 10.23
C MET A 1 15.37 -29.04 10.38
N PRO A 2 15.18 -28.46 11.58
CA PRO A 2 14.39 -27.22 11.71
C PRO A 2 15.11 -25.98 11.15
N LEU A 3 16.43 -25.87 11.40
CA LEU A 3 17.21 -24.67 11.04
C LEU A 3 17.25 -24.40 9.52
N ARG A 4 17.39 -25.44 8.69
CA ARG A 4 17.41 -25.26 7.23
C ARG A 4 16.06 -24.80 6.70
N GLN A 5 14.96 -25.34 7.24
CA GLN A 5 13.60 -24.96 6.82
C GLN A 5 13.30 -23.52 7.20
N GLU A 6 13.71 -23.10 8.40
CA GLU A 6 13.57 -21.73 8.88
C GLU A 6 14.37 -20.75 8.02
N VAL A 7 15.65 -21.05 7.74
CA VAL A 7 16.48 -20.21 6.87
C VAL A 7 15.86 -20.07 5.47
N THR A 8 15.41 -21.17 4.86
CA THR A 8 14.76 -21.11 3.55
C THR A 8 13.45 -20.31 3.61
N ALA A 9 12.66 -20.45 4.67
CA ALA A 9 11.41 -19.70 4.83
C ALA A 9 11.66 -18.19 4.93
N GLU A 10 12.63 -17.77 5.73
CA GLU A 10 13.00 -16.34 5.83
C GLU A 10 13.55 -15.80 4.52
N THR A 11 14.42 -16.54 3.83
CA THR A 11 14.92 -16.14 2.51
C THR A 11 13.79 -15.94 1.50
N ASN A 12 12.84 -16.89 1.43
CA ASN A 12 11.69 -16.77 0.52
C ASN A 12 10.84 -15.52 0.81
N LYS A 13 10.67 -15.15 2.08
CA LYS A 13 9.93 -13.93 2.47
C LYS A 13 10.62 -12.68 1.95
N ILE A 14 11.94 -12.60 2.14
CA ILE A 14 12.76 -11.45 1.71
C ILE A 14 12.82 -11.37 0.18
N GLU A 15 12.99 -12.50 -0.51
CA GLU A 15 12.98 -12.54 -1.97
C GLU A 15 11.64 -12.07 -2.55
N SER A 16 10.53 -12.51 -1.94
CA SER A 16 9.19 -12.07 -2.35
C SER A 16 8.99 -10.56 -2.14
N TYR A 17 9.46 -10.02 -1.00
CA TYR A 17 9.44 -8.58 -0.75
C TYR A 17 10.30 -7.81 -1.76
N ASN A 18 11.51 -8.28 -2.05
CA ASN A 18 12.40 -7.62 -3.02
C ASN A 18 11.79 -7.60 -4.42
N GLY A 19 11.17 -8.70 -4.85
CA GLY A 19 10.42 -8.75 -6.11
C GLY A 19 9.26 -7.77 -6.13
N PHE A 20 8.54 -7.66 -5.02
CA PHE A 20 7.42 -6.74 -4.84
C PHE A 20 7.86 -5.26 -4.84
N ALA A 21 8.89 -4.89 -4.08
CA ALA A 21 9.44 -3.53 -4.08
C ALA A 21 10.00 -3.16 -5.45
N LYS A 22 10.63 -4.10 -6.17
CA LYS A 22 11.11 -3.88 -7.54
C LYS A 22 9.96 -3.61 -8.52
N PHE A 23 8.77 -4.18 -8.30
CA PHE A 23 7.60 -3.88 -9.14
C PHE A 23 7.23 -2.39 -9.10
N PHE A 24 7.35 -1.74 -7.94
CA PHE A 24 7.08 -0.30 -7.78
C PHE A 24 8.22 0.61 -8.22
N SER A 25 9.44 0.09 -8.30
CA SER A 25 10.56 0.80 -8.91
C SER A 25 10.39 0.79 -10.44
N PHE A 26 9.84 1.86 -11.00
CA PHE A 26 9.69 2.06 -12.45
C PHE A 26 10.22 3.45 -12.85
N GLY A 27 10.69 3.58 -14.10
CA GLY A 27 11.26 4.84 -14.62
C GLY A 27 12.76 4.82 -14.91
N GLY A 28 13.43 3.69 -14.74
CA GLY A 28 14.84 3.47 -15.10
C GLY A 28 15.58 2.70 -14.00
N ASP A 29 16.39 1.71 -14.40
CA ASP A 29 17.21 0.90 -13.46
C ASP A 29 18.49 1.63 -13.02
N VAL A 30 18.74 2.81 -13.62
CA VAL A 30 19.96 3.60 -13.42
C VAL A 30 19.64 4.78 -12.51
N ILE A 31 20.40 4.87 -11.42
CA ILE A 31 20.39 6.05 -10.56
C ILE A 31 20.96 7.21 -11.39
N ALA A 32 20.08 8.13 -11.79
CA ALA A 32 20.43 9.24 -12.68
C ALA A 32 21.47 10.21 -12.07
N GLU A 33 21.54 10.27 -10.74
CA GLU A 33 22.41 11.19 -10.00
C GLU A 33 23.25 10.44 -8.96
N ASN A 34 24.56 10.62 -9.01
CA ASN A 34 25.48 10.03 -8.03
C ASN A 34 25.53 10.87 -6.74
N ASP A 35 24.36 11.12 -6.13
CA ASP A 35 24.19 11.79 -4.84
C ASP A 35 23.59 10.79 -3.83
N PRO A 36 24.29 10.47 -2.72
CA PRO A 36 23.77 9.59 -1.68
C PRO A 36 22.39 9.98 -1.14
N ASP A 37 22.09 11.28 -1.02
CA ASP A 37 20.84 11.75 -0.44
C ASP A 37 19.65 11.47 -1.37
N GLU A 38 19.81 11.71 -2.67
CA GLU A 38 18.79 11.41 -3.69
C GLU A 38 18.57 9.90 -3.84
N GLN A 39 19.62 9.10 -3.72
CA GLN A 39 19.51 7.63 -3.70
C GLN A 39 18.69 7.16 -2.50
N GLN A 40 18.96 7.71 -1.32
CA GLN A 40 18.25 7.33 -0.11
C GLN A 40 16.78 7.74 -0.16
N LYS A 41 16.46 8.92 -0.70
CA LYS A 41 15.07 9.37 -0.91
C LYS A 41 14.31 8.40 -1.80
N ARG A 42 14.88 8.00 -2.95
CA ARG A 42 14.25 7.04 -3.87
C ARG A 42 13.95 5.71 -3.19
N LEU A 43 14.91 5.17 -2.42
CA LEU A 43 14.71 3.93 -1.68
C LEU A 43 13.55 4.06 -0.67
N ARG A 44 13.57 5.13 0.15
CA ARG A 44 12.52 5.37 1.15
C ARG A 44 11.14 5.59 0.53
N TYR A 45 11.05 6.28 -0.61
CA TYR A 45 9.78 6.46 -1.31
C TYR A 45 9.26 5.13 -1.87
N ASN A 46 10.14 4.31 -2.44
CA ASN A 46 9.74 3.00 -2.94
C ASN A 46 9.25 2.10 -1.80
N ASP A 47 9.97 2.06 -0.68
CA ASP A 47 9.56 1.31 0.51
C ASP A 47 8.25 1.83 1.10
N LEU A 48 8.01 3.14 1.09
CA LEU A 48 6.74 3.74 1.52
C LEU A 48 5.57 3.28 0.64
N ILE A 49 5.74 3.30 -0.69
CA ILE A 49 4.71 2.84 -1.63
C ILE A 49 4.45 1.35 -1.42
N ALA A 50 5.51 0.54 -1.35
CA ALA A 50 5.39 -0.90 -1.10
C ALA A 50 4.62 -1.18 0.21
N SER A 51 4.97 -0.47 1.29
CA SER A 51 4.30 -0.60 2.60
C SER A 51 2.81 -0.23 2.53
N ALA A 52 2.48 0.86 1.82
CA ALA A 52 1.10 1.30 1.65
C ALA A 52 0.26 0.27 0.87
N VAL A 53 0.83 -0.33 -0.18
CA VAL A 53 0.14 -1.36 -0.96
C VAL A 53 0.02 -2.66 -0.18
N ILE A 54 1.03 -3.06 0.61
CA ILE A 54 0.96 -4.21 1.53
C ILE A 54 -0.24 -4.04 2.47
N LEU A 55 -0.39 -2.86 3.08
CA LEU A 55 -1.52 -2.57 3.96
C LEU A 55 -2.85 -2.77 3.24
N GLN A 56 -3.00 -2.21 2.04
CA GLN A 56 -4.24 -2.32 1.27
C GLN A 56 -4.54 -3.77 0.88
N ASN A 57 -3.53 -4.51 0.41
CA ASN A 57 -3.67 -5.93 0.09
C ASN A 57 -4.10 -6.75 1.32
N THR A 58 -3.47 -6.53 2.47
CA THR A 58 -3.85 -7.21 3.72
C THR A 58 -5.29 -6.90 4.11
N VAL A 59 -5.73 -5.65 3.98
CA VAL A 59 -7.13 -5.26 4.23
C VAL A 59 -8.09 -5.99 3.29
N ASP A 60 -7.81 -6.01 2.00
CA ASP A 60 -8.68 -6.65 1.01
C ASP A 60 -8.76 -8.16 1.25
N MET A 61 -7.65 -8.80 1.62
CA MET A 61 -7.60 -10.20 2.01
C MET A 61 -8.43 -10.48 3.28
N MET A 62 -8.29 -9.66 4.32
CA MET A 62 -9.11 -9.78 5.53
C MET A 62 -10.60 -9.62 5.24
N ARG A 63 -10.98 -8.69 4.36
CA ARG A 63 -12.38 -8.49 3.95
C ARG A 63 -12.91 -9.68 3.18
N ALA A 64 -12.11 -10.25 2.28
CA ALA A 64 -12.48 -11.47 1.57
C ALA A 64 -12.71 -12.62 2.54
N LEU A 65 -11.79 -12.84 3.50
CA LEU A 65 -11.93 -13.86 4.54
C LEU A 65 -13.17 -13.66 5.42
N GLN A 66 -13.45 -12.42 5.84
CA GLN A 66 -14.65 -12.10 6.60
C GLN A 66 -15.92 -12.42 5.81
N LYS A 67 -15.95 -12.09 4.52
CA LYS A 67 -17.08 -12.41 3.65
C LYS A 67 -17.32 -13.92 3.55
N LEU A 68 -16.26 -14.72 3.40
CA LEU A 68 -16.38 -16.19 3.42
C LEU A 68 -16.95 -16.70 4.77
N ALA A 69 -16.50 -16.12 5.88
CA ALA A 69 -17.01 -16.47 7.21
C ALA A 69 -18.50 -16.11 7.37
N ASP A 70 -18.92 -14.95 6.86
CA ASP A 70 -20.31 -14.50 6.87
C ASP A 70 -21.21 -15.39 5.99
N GLU A 71 -20.65 -15.97 4.92
CA GLU A 71 -21.31 -16.97 4.06
C GLU A 71 -21.36 -18.38 4.70
N GLY A 72 -20.77 -18.56 5.89
CA GLY A 72 -20.75 -19.83 6.62
C GLY A 72 -19.68 -20.81 6.15
N LEU A 73 -18.72 -20.37 5.32
CA LEU A 73 -17.59 -21.18 4.89
C LEU A 73 -16.50 -21.19 5.97
N ALA A 74 -16.01 -22.39 6.31
CA ALA A 74 -14.95 -22.52 7.30
C ALA A 74 -13.62 -22.00 6.76
N VAL A 75 -13.03 -21.02 7.44
CA VAL A 75 -11.69 -20.49 7.13
C VAL A 75 -10.68 -21.13 8.10
N SER A 76 -9.75 -21.93 7.57
CA SER A 76 -8.67 -22.53 8.36
C SER A 76 -7.51 -21.55 8.54
N GLY A 77 -7.04 -21.37 9.77
CA GLY A 77 -5.85 -20.55 10.04
C GLY A 77 -4.57 -21.09 9.39
N HIS A 78 -4.51 -22.41 9.13
CA HIS A 78 -3.41 -23.02 8.38
C HIS A 78 -3.36 -22.51 6.94
N ASP A 79 -4.51 -22.36 6.29
CA ASP A 79 -4.59 -21.88 4.91
C ASP A 79 -4.24 -20.40 4.82
N VAL A 80 -4.62 -19.63 5.86
CA VAL A 80 -4.26 -18.21 5.98
C VAL A 80 -2.74 -18.02 6.09
N ALA A 81 -2.00 -18.98 6.66
CA ALA A 81 -0.55 -18.88 6.80
C ALA A 81 0.22 -18.93 5.46
N PHE A 82 -0.39 -19.45 4.38
CA PHE A 82 0.22 -19.47 3.04
C PHE A 82 0.00 -18.18 2.26
N PHE A 83 -0.84 -17.29 2.77
CA PHE A 83 -1.10 -16.04 2.10
C PHE A 83 0.06 -15.06 2.23
N SER A 84 0.34 -14.37 1.13
CA SER A 84 1.33 -13.30 1.06
C SER A 84 0.65 -12.00 0.65
N PRO A 85 0.95 -10.88 1.31
CA PRO A 85 0.41 -9.57 0.95
C PRO A 85 1.10 -8.96 -0.28
N TYR A 86 2.05 -9.66 -0.91
CA TYR A 86 2.87 -9.16 -2.02
C TYR A 86 2.21 -9.33 -3.40
N LEU A 87 0.88 -9.29 -3.46
CA LEU A 87 0.10 -9.44 -4.69
C LEU A 87 0.16 -8.14 -5.51
N THR A 88 0.52 -8.25 -6.79
CA THR A 88 0.61 -7.09 -7.71
C THR A 88 -0.49 -7.08 -8.78
N GLY A 89 -1.24 -8.17 -8.95
CA GLY A 89 -2.24 -8.29 -10.02
C GLY A 89 -3.41 -7.30 -9.93
N GLY A 90 -3.78 -6.87 -8.72
CA GLY A 90 -4.81 -5.85 -8.49
C GLY A 90 -4.29 -4.41 -8.63
N VAL A 91 -2.98 -4.24 -8.76
CA VAL A 91 -2.35 -2.92 -8.80
C VAL A 91 -2.13 -2.51 -10.25
N LYS A 92 -2.89 -1.50 -10.69
CA LYS A 92 -2.58 -0.81 -11.93
C LYS A 92 -1.23 -0.13 -11.76
N ARG A 93 -0.23 -0.48 -12.57
CA ARG A 93 1.13 0.14 -12.53
C ARG A 93 1.23 1.38 -13.42
N PHE A 94 0.48 1.41 -14.51
CA PHE A 94 0.48 2.49 -15.50
C PHE A 94 -0.93 2.95 -15.84
N GLY A 95 -1.07 4.23 -16.17
CA GLY A 95 -2.30 4.85 -16.66
C GLY A 95 -2.89 5.84 -15.66
N ASP A 96 -4.08 6.34 -15.98
CA ASP A 96 -4.65 7.44 -15.20
C ASP A 96 -5.26 6.95 -13.89
N TYR A 97 -4.88 7.63 -12.80
CA TYR A 97 -5.55 7.56 -11.51
C TYR A 97 -6.42 8.80 -11.36
N ARG A 98 -7.73 8.60 -11.23
CA ARG A 98 -8.66 9.67 -10.85
C ARG A 98 -8.84 9.58 -9.34
N LEU A 99 -8.30 10.56 -8.63
CA LEU A 99 -8.42 10.65 -7.17
C LEU A 99 -9.73 11.36 -6.83
N ASP A 100 -10.66 10.63 -6.21
CA ASP A 100 -11.84 11.25 -5.60
C ASP A 100 -11.57 11.54 -4.12
N LEU A 101 -11.22 12.79 -3.83
CA LEU A 101 -10.93 13.27 -2.47
C LEU A 101 -12.20 13.40 -1.60
N LYS A 102 -13.38 13.46 -2.23
CA LYS A 102 -14.68 13.58 -1.55
C LYS A 102 -15.24 12.22 -1.12
N ARG A 103 -14.66 11.11 -1.62
CA ARG A 103 -15.04 9.74 -1.24
C ARG A 103 -15.00 9.57 0.28
N PRO A 104 -16.07 9.10 0.94
CA PRO A 104 -16.06 8.84 2.38
C PRO A 104 -14.97 7.82 2.74
N PRO A 105 -14.35 7.94 3.93
CA PRO A 105 -13.35 6.98 4.38
C PRO A 105 -13.95 5.57 4.42
N GLU A 106 -13.12 4.57 4.14
CA GLU A 106 -13.58 3.18 4.12
C GLU A 106 -14.19 2.78 5.48
N PRO A 107 -15.31 2.02 5.51
CA PRO A 107 -16.00 1.67 6.75
C PRO A 107 -15.16 0.90 7.78
N TRP A 108 -14.09 0.24 7.32
CA TRP A 108 -13.17 -0.51 8.17
C TRP A 108 -12.14 0.39 8.87
N ILE A 109 -11.96 1.64 8.42
CA ILE A 109 -11.13 2.64 9.09
C ILE A 109 -11.91 3.18 10.31
N ARG A 110 -11.84 2.41 11.40
CA ARG A 110 -12.53 2.73 12.65
C ARG A 110 -11.73 3.65 13.56
N ASP A 111 -10.43 3.72 13.36
CA ASP A 111 -9.51 4.49 14.20
C ASP A 111 -9.75 6.00 14.10
N ARG A 112 -9.76 6.68 15.25
CA ARG A 112 -9.89 8.14 15.33
C ARG A 112 -8.68 8.84 14.70
N LEU A 113 -7.48 8.29 14.86
CA LEU A 113 -6.24 8.87 14.31
C LEU A 113 -6.30 9.04 12.78
N PHE A 114 -6.76 8.01 12.07
CA PHE A 114 -6.91 8.07 10.62
C PHE A 114 -8.07 8.99 10.19
N LYS A 115 -9.15 9.06 10.97
CA LYS A 115 -10.26 9.98 10.72
C LYS A 115 -9.82 11.44 10.86
N ASP A 116 -9.02 11.75 11.87
CA ASP A 116 -8.51 13.10 12.12
C ASP A 116 -7.48 13.50 11.06
N ALA A 117 -6.57 12.60 10.68
CA ALA A 117 -5.63 12.83 9.58
C ALA A 117 -6.34 13.03 8.23
N ALA A 118 -7.35 12.21 7.91
CA ALA A 118 -8.14 12.37 6.69
C ALA A 118 -8.93 13.70 6.69
N LYS A 119 -9.45 14.12 7.84
CA LYS A 119 -10.13 15.42 8.01
C LYS A 119 -9.15 16.59 7.83
N ALA A 120 -7.95 16.50 8.39
CA ALA A 120 -6.91 17.52 8.23
C ALA A 120 -6.47 17.64 6.77
N ALA A 121 -6.21 16.52 6.08
CA ALA A 121 -5.85 16.53 4.66
C ALA A 121 -6.92 17.21 3.79
N ARG A 122 -8.21 16.92 4.04
CA ARG A 122 -9.32 17.59 3.34
C ARG A 122 -9.40 19.08 3.62
N ALA A 123 -9.18 19.50 4.86
CA ALA A 123 -9.16 20.93 5.22
C ALA A 123 -8.05 21.67 4.48
N THR A 124 -6.87 21.05 4.34
CA THR A 124 -5.76 21.61 3.56
C THR A 124 -6.09 21.68 2.07
N THR A 125 -6.69 20.65 1.47
CA THR A 125 -7.09 20.68 0.05
C THR A 125 -8.14 21.75 -0.22
N LEU A 126 -9.14 21.88 0.65
CA LEU A 126 -10.17 22.93 0.56
C LEU A 126 -9.59 24.34 0.70
N ALA A 127 -8.62 24.53 1.59
CA ALA A 127 -7.91 25.80 1.73
C ALA A 127 -7.07 26.13 0.48
N THR A 128 -6.44 25.13 -0.14
CA THR A 128 -5.69 25.30 -1.39
C THR A 128 -6.62 25.58 -2.58
N GLU A 129 -7.79 24.95 -2.66
CA GLU A 129 -8.80 25.23 -3.68
C GLU A 129 -9.38 26.66 -3.54
N GLN A 130 -9.63 27.13 -2.32
CA GLN A 130 -10.10 28.50 -2.05
C GLN A 130 -9.03 29.57 -2.32
N ALA A 131 -7.75 29.24 -2.22
CA ALA A 131 -6.66 30.15 -2.54
C ALA A 131 -6.40 30.27 -4.06
N ASN A 132 -6.95 29.37 -4.88
CA ASN A 132 -6.63 29.24 -6.31
C ASN A 132 -7.81 29.57 -7.24
N ASP A 133 -8.82 30.29 -6.75
CA ASP A 133 -9.97 30.78 -7.54
C ASP A 133 -9.77 32.27 -7.88
N PRO A 134 -9.18 32.64 -9.05
CA PRO A 134 -9.05 34.02 -9.46
C PRO A 134 -10.29 34.45 -10.26
N ALA A 135 -11.34 34.89 -9.57
CA ALA A 135 -12.33 35.91 -9.99
C ALA A 135 -13.45 35.94 -8.93
N ILE A 136 -13.96 37.08 -8.47
CA ILE A 136 -14.56 38.18 -9.25
C ILE A 136 -14.40 39.50 -8.47
N GLU A 137 -13.78 40.50 -9.09
CA GLU A 137 -14.22 41.90 -9.05
C GLU A 137 -14.95 42.17 -10.38
#